data_AF-A0A8S2Y3T9-F1
#
_entry.id   AF-A0A8S2Y3T9-F1
#
_cell.length_a   1.000
_cell.length_b   1.000
_cell.length_c   1.000
_cell.angle_alpha   90.00
_cell.angle_beta   90.00
_cell.angle_gamma   90.00
#
_symmetry.space_group_name_H-M   'P 1'
#
loop_
_entity.id
_entity.type
_entity.pdbx_description
1 polymer ?
#
loop_
_entity_poly.entity_id
_entity_poly.type
_entity_poly.pdbx_seq_one_letter_code
_entity_poly.pdbx_strand_id
1 'polypeptide(L)'
;YEELLNASCQYPNYKQVFVTEPYAECVPFASMAIFNVNLLYPSTVIEATWHARSQMAFALANQFFGCFITMRSWRDWWLLKGLALYLASLYTKRAFGNNEYRYNLNRDMLDVIRYEREENPIRLDFAPIKSESDITNVNNRRGTMMSSQYLEAAAKKAHLVVRMIDDFIGREIMMQILNKLMCLATTACLKDASLSSRSRLHISSKSFSRVVSTLTTKDIQALLTQWVYESGCPRLIGSFTFSRKRNVVELELKQDTTIKGSKKFLGSLVIRVQELEGSFSQTILLEDSVTKYELTCHSKVRRNKKKKIPLISGDEVDMDLNQMDPECPILWIRIDPDLKVIRELQFEQADYNWQCELRYERDILSQFEALEALKRYPSQNTRETLGTVLDSSHCFYRVRIECAHVLTHIANSMANTWTGTLATLSFFRRVFMSTNSTLTSTNVTTSSTNNVSLTAPSANIVRINDFSNPQMYMIQKTIPQAIAFQRNKDRVCPPEVINFLFELIHYNENSKNRFSDAFYRSSLIDALGNT
;
A
#
# COMPACT_ATOMS: atom_id res chain seq x y z
N TYR A 1 8.47 21.09 6.48
CA TYR A 1 9.81 20.49 6.70
C TYR A 1 10.60 21.27 7.73
N GLU A 2 10.57 22.59 7.74
CA GLU A 2 11.29 23.40 8.75
C GLU A 2 10.90 23.04 10.19
N GLU A 3 9.59 22.90 10.46
CA GLU A 3 9.06 22.42 11.75
C GLU A 3 9.58 21.01 12.12
N LEU A 4 9.79 20.14 11.12
CA LEU A 4 10.24 18.76 11.35
C LEU A 4 11.75 18.70 11.65
N LEU A 5 12.53 19.51 10.93
CA LEU A 5 14.00 19.54 11.01
C LEU A 5 14.54 20.60 11.99
N ASN A 6 13.64 21.39 12.62
CA ASN A 6 13.98 22.57 13.42
C ASN A 6 15.06 23.46 12.78
N ALA A 7 15.02 23.57 11.45
CA ALA A 7 16.03 24.26 10.66
C ALA A 7 15.34 24.99 9.50
N SER A 8 15.67 26.27 9.32
CA SER A 8 15.20 27.06 8.19
C SER A 8 15.81 26.56 6.89
N CYS A 9 15.13 26.81 5.78
CA CYS A 9 15.74 26.66 4.46
C CYS A 9 17.02 27.50 4.39
N GLN A 10 18.11 26.89 3.93
CA GLN A 10 19.44 27.53 3.90
C GLN A 10 19.64 28.44 2.69
N TYR A 11 18.72 28.38 1.71
CA TYR A 11 18.73 29.22 0.52
C TYR A 11 17.75 30.38 0.69
N PRO A 12 18.09 31.59 0.22
CA PRO A 12 17.23 32.77 0.39
C PRO A 12 15.92 32.65 -0.41
N ASN A 13 15.98 32.03 -1.59
CA ASN A 13 14.86 31.88 -2.51
C ASN A 13 14.77 30.42 -3.00
N TYR A 14 13.56 29.98 -3.35
CA TYR A 14 13.32 28.70 -4.01
C TYR A 14 12.55 28.93 -5.31
N LYS A 15 13.15 28.56 -6.44
CA LYS A 15 12.57 28.74 -7.79
C LYS A 15 12.03 27.42 -8.31
N GLN A 16 10.85 27.44 -8.92
CA GLN A 16 10.28 26.29 -9.62
C GLN A 16 10.15 26.63 -11.10
N VAL A 17 10.67 25.77 -11.97
CA VAL A 17 10.63 25.96 -13.43
C VAL A 17 10.00 24.73 -14.06
N PHE A 18 8.98 24.94 -14.89
CA PHE A 18 8.30 23.86 -15.60
C PHE A 18 8.77 23.86 -17.06
N VAL A 19 9.26 22.72 -17.53
CA VAL A 19 9.80 22.51 -18.88
C VAL A 19 9.02 21.36 -19.55
N THR A 20 8.78 21.45 -20.85
CA THR A 20 7.99 20.45 -21.61
C THR A 20 8.70 19.10 -21.71
N GLU A 21 10.02 19.10 -21.89
CA GLU A 21 10.83 17.89 -22.06
C GLU A 21 12.04 17.86 -21.11
N PRO A 22 11.83 17.69 -19.80
CA PRO A 22 12.94 17.47 -18.88
C PRO A 22 13.45 16.03 -18.96
N TYR A 23 14.72 15.82 -18.58
CA TYR A 23 15.32 14.49 -18.51
C TYR A 23 14.58 13.53 -17.55
N ALA A 24 14.01 14.06 -16.48
CA ALA A 24 13.16 13.33 -15.54
C ALA A 24 12.00 14.21 -15.08
N GLU A 25 10.94 13.61 -14.53
CA GLU A 25 9.75 14.34 -14.07
C GLU A 25 10.08 15.43 -13.03
N CYS A 26 11.07 15.16 -12.18
CA CYS A 26 11.54 16.07 -11.15
C CYS A 26 13.06 16.02 -11.05
N VAL A 27 13.72 17.16 -11.31
CA VAL A 27 15.16 17.33 -11.17
C VAL A 27 15.45 18.46 -10.15
N PRO A 28 15.84 18.12 -8.91
CA PRO A 28 16.17 19.10 -7.90
C PRO A 28 17.60 19.64 -8.05
N PHE A 29 17.75 20.96 -7.99
CA PHE A 29 19.02 21.68 -7.92
C PHE A 29 19.07 22.57 -6.67
N ALA A 30 20.23 23.11 -6.32
CA ALA A 30 20.33 24.04 -5.20
C ALA A 30 19.51 25.31 -5.49
N SER A 31 18.56 25.64 -4.60
CA SER A 31 17.63 26.79 -4.71
C SER A 31 16.65 26.77 -5.90
N MET A 32 16.65 25.71 -6.71
CA MET A 32 15.83 25.61 -7.92
C MET A 32 15.40 24.16 -8.17
N ALA A 33 14.16 23.94 -8.62
CA ALA A 33 13.72 22.64 -9.11
C ALA A 33 13.14 22.76 -10.50
N ILE A 34 13.55 21.84 -11.39
CA ILE A 34 13.00 21.71 -12.73
C ILE A 34 11.98 20.57 -12.73
N PHE A 35 10.78 20.87 -13.19
CA PHE A 35 9.65 19.96 -13.25
C PHE A 35 9.17 19.79 -14.69
N ASN A 36 8.50 18.67 -14.97
CA ASN A 36 7.76 18.51 -16.22
C ASN A 36 6.49 19.37 -16.20
N VAL A 37 6.18 20.06 -17.31
CA VAL A 37 4.93 20.81 -17.52
C VAL A 37 3.69 19.93 -17.29
N ASN A 38 3.78 18.62 -17.51
CA ASN A 38 2.70 17.66 -17.22
C ASN A 38 2.29 17.60 -15.74
N LEU A 39 3.11 18.13 -14.82
CA LEU A 39 2.78 18.27 -13.40
C LEU A 39 1.90 19.49 -13.10
N LEU A 40 1.69 20.39 -14.07
CA LEU A 40 0.74 21.49 -13.96
C LEU A 40 -0.66 20.97 -14.29
N TYR A 41 -1.59 21.19 -13.36
CA TYR A 41 -2.99 20.81 -13.54
C TYR A 41 -3.89 21.95 -13.06
N PRO A 42 -5.04 22.16 -13.71
CA PRO A 42 -6.03 23.11 -13.22
C PRO A 42 -6.64 22.60 -11.91
N SER A 43 -7.13 23.51 -11.07
CA SER A 43 -7.76 23.16 -9.78
C SER A 43 -9.01 22.29 -9.91
N THR A 44 -9.54 22.13 -11.12
CA THR A 44 -10.69 21.27 -11.45
C THR A 44 -10.30 19.79 -11.57
N VAL A 45 -9.01 19.45 -11.66
CA VAL A 45 -8.51 18.08 -11.77
C VAL A 45 -8.08 17.55 -10.41
N ILE A 46 -8.69 16.45 -9.98
CA ILE A 46 -8.45 15.86 -8.65
C ILE A 46 -7.20 14.96 -8.65
N GLU A 47 -7.08 14.06 -9.64
CA GLU A 47 -6.12 12.94 -9.62
C GLU A 47 -4.66 13.37 -9.67
N ALA A 48 -4.35 14.38 -10.48
CA ALA A 48 -3.00 14.92 -10.63
C ALA A 48 -2.44 15.50 -9.31
N THR A 49 -3.33 15.85 -8.36
CA THR A 49 -2.96 16.43 -7.07
C THR A 49 -2.00 15.55 -6.29
N TRP A 50 -2.24 14.24 -6.31
CA TRP A 50 -1.40 13.28 -5.58
C TRP A 50 0.03 13.28 -6.10
N HIS A 51 0.17 12.95 -7.39
CA HIS A 51 1.46 12.75 -8.05
C HIS A 51 2.28 14.03 -8.01
N ALA A 52 1.68 15.16 -8.42
CA ALA A 52 2.37 16.44 -8.46
C ALA A 52 2.86 16.89 -7.08
N ARG A 53 2.03 16.79 -6.04
CA ARG A 53 2.45 17.17 -4.67
C ARG A 53 3.53 16.25 -4.13
N SER A 54 3.48 14.96 -4.44
CA SER A 54 4.53 14.01 -4.04
C SER A 54 5.87 14.37 -4.69
N GLN A 55 5.89 14.67 -5.99
CA GLN A 55 7.10 15.11 -6.71
C GLN A 55 7.64 16.44 -6.18
N MET A 56 6.77 17.42 -5.91
CA MET A 56 7.17 18.70 -5.31
C MET A 56 7.72 18.53 -3.88
N ALA A 57 7.09 17.68 -3.07
CA ALA A 57 7.55 17.37 -1.72
C ALA A 57 8.91 16.66 -1.73
N PHE A 58 9.15 15.79 -2.71
CA PHE A 58 10.44 15.18 -2.96
C PHE A 58 11.48 16.23 -3.36
N ALA A 59 11.19 17.11 -4.33
CA ALA A 59 12.11 18.17 -4.75
C ALA A 59 12.55 19.08 -3.60
N LEU A 60 11.60 19.46 -2.73
CA LEU A 60 11.86 20.25 -1.53
C LEU A 60 12.70 19.49 -0.50
N ALA A 61 12.45 18.19 -0.31
CA ALA A 61 13.27 17.37 0.58
C ALA A 61 14.73 17.26 0.11
N ASN A 62 14.96 17.22 -1.22
CA ASN A 62 16.31 17.19 -1.80
C ASN A 62 17.10 18.49 -1.56
N GLN A 63 16.42 19.62 -1.33
CA GLN A 63 17.11 20.87 -0.97
C GLN A 63 17.94 20.70 0.32
N PHE A 64 17.39 19.99 1.31
CA PHE A 64 18.09 19.68 2.55
C PHE A 64 19.09 18.54 2.35
N PHE A 65 18.61 17.39 1.84
CA PHE A 65 19.42 16.18 1.65
C PHE A 65 19.61 15.90 0.16
N GLY A 66 20.74 16.32 -0.40
CA GLY A 66 21.03 16.24 -1.83
C GLY A 66 21.73 17.50 -2.34
N CYS A 67 21.21 18.68 -1.98
CA CYS A 67 21.79 19.97 -2.36
C CYS A 67 22.62 20.59 -1.23
N PHE A 68 22.04 20.75 -0.03
CA PHE A 68 22.78 21.31 1.10
C PHE A 68 23.76 20.29 1.67
N ILE A 69 23.25 19.15 2.17
CA ILE A 69 24.10 18.01 2.54
C ILE A 69 24.34 17.19 1.28
N THR A 70 25.60 17.00 0.93
CA THR A 70 26.00 16.30 -0.30
C THR A 70 26.73 14.99 0.03
N MET A 71 26.78 14.06 -0.93
CA MET A 71 27.42 12.76 -0.71
C MET A 71 28.93 12.89 -0.89
N ARG A 72 29.70 12.14 -0.09
CA ARG A 72 31.16 12.05 -0.27
C ARG A 72 31.56 11.21 -1.48
N SER A 73 30.82 10.14 -1.75
CA SER A 73 31.05 9.22 -2.86
C SER A 73 29.73 8.66 -3.35
N TRP A 74 29.70 8.11 -4.58
CA TRP A 74 28.51 7.45 -5.12
C TRP A 74 28.01 6.29 -4.25
N ARG A 75 28.90 5.66 -3.46
CA ARG A 75 28.55 4.66 -2.43
C ARG A 75 27.52 5.15 -1.41
N ASP A 76 27.49 6.46 -1.16
CA ASP A 76 26.64 7.11 -0.16
C ASP A 76 25.38 7.73 -0.77
N TRP A 77 25.14 7.52 -2.08
CA TRP A 77 23.99 8.05 -2.80
C TRP A 77 22.66 7.61 -2.18
N TRP A 78 22.57 6.33 -1.79
CA TRP A 78 21.36 5.76 -1.19
C TRP A 78 20.95 6.51 0.08
N LEU A 79 21.91 7.00 0.87
CA LEU A 79 21.61 7.67 2.14
C LEU A 79 20.88 8.99 1.89
N LEU A 80 21.39 9.83 1.00
CA LEU A 80 20.75 11.12 0.69
C LEU A 80 19.42 10.93 -0.03
N LYS A 81 19.39 10.04 -1.03
CA LYS A 81 18.17 9.75 -1.78
C LYS A 81 17.09 9.16 -0.85
N GLY A 82 17.48 8.22 0.02
CA GLY A 82 16.62 7.58 1.01
C GLY A 82 16.09 8.58 2.06
N LEU A 83 16.95 9.48 2.57
CA LEU A 83 16.54 10.54 3.49
C LEU A 83 15.55 11.53 2.84
N ALA A 84 15.80 11.94 1.59
CA ALA A 84 14.90 12.81 0.86
C ALA A 84 13.53 12.15 0.59
N LEU A 85 13.51 10.89 0.15
CA LEU A 85 12.28 10.12 -0.03
C LEU A 85 11.55 9.87 1.29
N TYR A 86 12.29 9.63 2.36
CA TYR A 86 11.72 9.46 3.70
C TYR A 86 10.99 10.72 4.15
N LEU A 87 11.62 11.90 4.03
CA LEU A 87 10.94 13.17 4.30
C LEU A 87 9.69 13.38 3.43
N ALA A 88 9.79 13.08 2.13
CA ALA A 88 8.64 13.15 1.22
C ALA A 88 7.51 12.21 1.66
N SER A 89 7.84 11.01 2.13
CA SER A 89 6.85 10.05 2.63
C SER A 89 6.19 10.50 3.94
N LEU A 90 6.90 11.26 4.78
CA LEU A 90 6.31 11.88 5.98
C LEU A 90 5.37 13.03 5.63
N TYR A 91 5.71 13.82 4.61
CA TYR A 91 4.77 14.80 4.05
C TYR A 91 3.51 14.09 3.56
N THR A 92 3.65 13.02 2.79
CA THR A 92 2.53 12.22 2.29
C THR A 92 1.64 11.71 3.43
N LYS A 93 2.25 11.18 4.51
CA LYS A 93 1.53 10.74 5.71
C LYS A 93 0.72 11.85 6.37
N ARG A 94 1.26 13.08 6.46
CA ARG A 94 0.58 14.24 7.05
C ARG A 94 -0.48 14.85 6.13
N ALA A 95 -0.20 14.94 4.83
CA ALA A 95 -1.05 15.62 3.86
C ALA A 95 -2.24 14.77 3.41
N PHE A 96 -2.06 13.45 3.31
CA PHE A 96 -3.06 12.56 2.74
C PHE A 96 -3.46 11.37 3.64
N GLY A 97 -2.87 11.28 4.83
CA GLY A 97 -3.24 10.29 5.84
C GLY A 97 -2.34 9.05 5.87
N ASN A 98 -2.39 8.36 7.01
CA ASN A 98 -1.55 7.21 7.30
C ASN A 98 -1.84 6.01 6.38
N ASN A 99 -3.10 5.84 6.02
CA ASN A 99 -3.60 4.74 5.21
C ASN A 99 -2.97 4.70 3.81
N GLU A 100 -2.95 5.85 3.16
CA GLU A 100 -2.34 6.00 1.85
C GLU A 100 -0.81 5.95 1.92
N TYR A 101 -0.20 6.48 2.99
CA TYR A 101 1.23 6.29 3.25
C TYR A 101 1.61 4.80 3.34
N ARG A 102 0.86 4.00 4.09
CA ARG A 102 1.12 2.55 4.22
C ARG A 102 0.89 1.80 2.91
N TYR A 103 -0.12 2.18 2.14
CA TYR A 103 -0.35 1.62 0.81
C TYR A 103 0.84 1.86 -0.11
N ASN A 104 1.35 3.09 -0.19
CA ASN A 104 2.52 3.41 -1.02
C ASN A 104 3.77 2.67 -0.55
N LEU A 105 3.96 2.53 0.75
CA LEU A 105 5.09 1.82 1.32
C LEU A 105 5.09 0.34 0.95
N ASN A 106 3.92 -0.31 1.01
CA ASN A 106 3.75 -1.68 0.56
C ASN A 106 3.99 -1.81 -0.96
N ARG A 107 3.46 -0.87 -1.75
CA ARG A 107 3.69 -0.85 -3.20
C ARG A 107 5.18 -0.72 -3.54
N ASP A 108 5.88 0.21 -2.90
CA ASP A 108 7.31 0.42 -3.12
C ASP A 108 8.13 -0.81 -2.68
N MET A 109 7.70 -1.50 -1.61
CA MET A 109 8.28 -2.79 -1.19
C MET A 109 8.05 -3.90 -2.23
N LEU A 110 6.83 -4.06 -2.73
CA LEU A 110 6.50 -5.05 -3.76
C LEU A 110 7.24 -4.78 -5.08
N ASP A 111 7.42 -3.51 -5.45
CA ASP A 111 8.21 -3.11 -6.63
C ASP A 111 9.68 -3.50 -6.50
N VAL A 112 10.29 -3.32 -5.31
CA VAL A 112 11.66 -3.74 -5.03
C VAL A 112 11.80 -5.25 -5.12
N ILE A 113 10.86 -5.99 -4.52
CA ILE A 113 10.84 -7.46 -4.54
C ILE A 113 10.68 -7.98 -5.97
N ARG A 114 9.74 -7.41 -6.75
CA ARG A 114 9.51 -7.76 -8.15
C ARG A 114 10.78 -7.54 -8.98
N TYR A 115 11.45 -6.40 -8.79
CA TYR A 115 12.70 -6.11 -9.48
C TYR A 115 13.81 -7.10 -9.09
N GLU A 116 14.04 -7.38 -7.81
CA GLU A 116 15.10 -8.33 -7.39
C GLU A 116 14.81 -9.77 -7.85
N ARG A 117 13.55 -10.13 -8.10
CA ARG A 117 13.14 -11.44 -8.62
C ARG A 117 13.36 -11.58 -10.13
N GLU A 118 12.99 -10.58 -10.90
CA GLU A 118 13.10 -10.57 -12.37
C GLU A 118 14.53 -10.24 -12.80
N GLU A 119 15.07 -9.15 -12.25
CA GLU A 119 16.29 -8.48 -12.68
C GLU A 119 17.49 -8.83 -11.78
N ASN A 120 18.49 -7.94 -11.75
CA ASN A 120 19.71 -8.11 -10.98
C ASN A 120 19.54 -7.71 -9.51
N PRO A 121 20.30 -8.35 -8.59
CA PRO A 121 20.29 -8.00 -7.18
C PRO A 121 20.59 -6.51 -6.94
N ILE A 122 19.81 -5.87 -6.07
CA ILE A 122 20.01 -4.46 -5.73
C ILE A 122 20.98 -4.36 -4.56
N ARG A 123 22.14 -3.77 -4.80
CA ARG A 123 23.12 -3.40 -3.78
C ARG A 123 23.20 -1.88 -3.70
N LEU A 124 23.03 -1.32 -2.51
CA LEU A 124 23.00 0.14 -2.31
C LEU A 124 24.41 0.73 -2.17
N ASP A 125 25.39 -0.08 -1.76
CA ASP A 125 26.81 0.29 -1.77
C ASP A 125 27.40 0.11 -3.17
N PHE A 126 27.44 1.20 -3.94
CA PHE A 126 28.07 1.28 -5.26
C PHE A 126 29.61 1.34 -5.15
N ALA A 127 30.21 0.35 -4.49
CA ALA A 127 31.65 0.26 -4.36
C ALA A 127 32.32 0.00 -5.73
N PRO A 128 33.37 0.75 -6.13
CA PRO A 128 34.21 0.37 -7.26
C PRO A 128 34.79 -1.04 -7.05
N ILE A 129 34.63 -1.86 -8.08
CA ILE A 129 35.10 -3.24 -8.19
C ILE A 129 36.59 -3.32 -7.85
N LYS A 130 36.98 -4.24 -6.95
CA LYS A 130 38.39 -4.49 -6.60
C LYS A 130 38.96 -5.78 -7.22
N SER A 131 38.14 -6.63 -7.84
CA SER A 131 38.53 -7.94 -8.38
C SER A 131 37.89 -8.24 -9.73
N GLU A 132 38.68 -8.78 -10.67
CA GLU A 132 38.25 -9.19 -12.02
C GLU A 132 37.25 -10.36 -12.03
N SER A 133 37.02 -11.05 -10.92
CA SER A 133 36.04 -12.14 -10.82
C SER A 133 34.57 -11.67 -10.78
N ASP A 134 34.30 -10.37 -10.59
CA ASP A 134 32.95 -9.79 -10.54
C ASP A 134 32.47 -9.21 -11.89
N ILE A 135 33.24 -9.42 -12.98
CA ILE A 135 33.00 -8.80 -14.30
C ILE A 135 31.67 -9.22 -14.94
N THR A 136 31.07 -10.33 -14.51
CA THR A 136 29.74 -10.78 -15.00
C THR A 136 28.57 -9.99 -14.39
N ASN A 137 28.78 -9.26 -13.29
CA ASN A 137 27.79 -8.36 -12.70
C ASN A 137 27.94 -6.95 -13.29
N VAL A 138 27.40 -6.77 -14.50
CA VAL A 138 27.51 -5.57 -15.36
C VAL A 138 27.11 -4.24 -14.66
N ASN A 139 26.38 -4.29 -13.54
CA ASN A 139 25.76 -3.13 -12.89
C ASN A 139 26.58 -2.48 -11.75
N ASN A 140 27.78 -2.98 -11.41
CA ASN A 140 28.67 -2.33 -10.42
C ASN A 140 29.59 -1.26 -11.02
N ARG A 141 29.30 -0.79 -12.24
CA ARG A 141 30.04 0.28 -12.92
C ARG A 141 29.53 1.65 -12.49
N ARG A 142 30.37 2.69 -12.67
CA ARG A 142 30.10 4.10 -12.32
C ARG A 142 28.64 4.49 -12.60
N GLY A 143 28.05 5.36 -11.77
CA GLY A 143 26.62 5.74 -11.80
C GLY A 143 26.01 6.15 -13.15
N THR A 144 26.83 6.36 -14.19
CA THR A 144 26.42 6.63 -15.58
C THR A 144 26.14 5.39 -16.43
N MET A 145 26.42 4.17 -15.96
CA MET A 145 26.20 2.91 -16.71
C MET A 145 25.02 2.07 -16.16
N MET A 146 24.26 2.62 -15.23
CA MET A 146 23.17 1.91 -14.56
C MET A 146 21.85 2.15 -15.29
N SER A 147 21.04 1.10 -15.46
CA SER A 147 19.69 1.24 -16.00
C SER A 147 18.83 2.17 -15.13
N SER A 148 18.00 3.00 -15.75
CA SER A 148 17.04 3.86 -15.05
C SER A 148 16.14 3.06 -14.10
N GLN A 149 15.71 1.87 -14.52
CA GLN A 149 14.88 0.98 -13.70
C GLN A 149 15.60 0.52 -12.44
N TYR A 150 16.91 0.22 -12.55
CA TYR A 150 17.73 -0.14 -11.40
C TYR A 150 17.82 1.01 -10.40
N LEU A 151 18.08 2.23 -10.88
CA LEU A 151 18.19 3.42 -10.00
C LEU A 151 16.86 3.74 -9.31
N GLU A 152 15.73 3.53 -9.98
CA GLU A 152 14.42 3.69 -9.37
C GLU A 152 14.17 2.64 -8.27
N ALA A 153 14.43 1.37 -8.55
CA ALA A 153 14.30 0.30 -7.57
C ALA A 153 15.27 0.48 -6.38
N ALA A 154 16.50 0.92 -6.64
CA ALA A 154 17.48 1.25 -5.61
C ALA A 154 17.04 2.45 -4.76
N ALA A 155 16.39 3.46 -5.35
CA ALA A 155 15.83 4.57 -4.61
C ALA A 155 14.69 4.14 -3.68
N LYS A 156 13.77 3.28 -4.18
CA LYS A 156 12.69 2.68 -3.38
C LYS A 156 13.26 1.83 -2.22
N LYS A 157 14.25 0.99 -2.50
CA LYS A 157 14.96 0.22 -1.46
C LYS A 157 15.61 1.14 -0.42
N ALA A 158 16.30 2.20 -0.85
CA ALA A 158 16.93 3.15 0.05
C ALA A 158 15.92 3.87 0.97
N HIS A 159 14.74 4.23 0.45
CA HIS A 159 13.64 4.77 1.25
C HIS A 159 13.18 3.78 2.33
N LEU A 160 12.97 2.52 1.96
CA LEU A 160 12.58 1.46 2.89
C LEU A 160 13.65 1.24 3.97
N VAL A 161 14.94 1.23 3.62
CA VAL A 161 16.04 1.08 4.59
C VAL A 161 16.08 2.22 5.59
N VAL A 162 15.96 3.48 5.14
CA VAL A 162 15.91 4.64 6.05
C VAL A 162 14.71 4.55 7.00
N ARG A 163 13.58 4.07 6.49
CA ARG A 163 12.39 3.85 7.30
C ARG A 163 12.57 2.70 8.31
N MET A 164 13.27 1.63 7.96
CA MET A 164 13.67 0.57 8.91
C MET A 164 14.60 1.11 9.99
N ILE A 165 15.53 2.01 9.64
CA ILE A 165 16.41 2.68 10.61
C ILE A 165 15.59 3.54 11.58
N ASP A 166 14.59 4.28 11.10
CA ASP A 166 13.65 5.07 11.92
C ASP A 166 12.89 4.17 12.91
N ASP A 167 12.32 3.06 12.44
CA ASP A 167 11.56 2.12 13.28
C ASP A 167 12.47 1.38 14.29
N PHE A 168 13.71 1.06 13.92
CA PHE A 168 14.67 0.39 14.81
C PHE A 168 15.20 1.29 15.92
N ILE A 169 15.54 2.54 15.58
CA ILE A 169 16.10 3.51 16.53
C ILE A 169 15.00 4.14 17.38
N GLY A 170 13.90 4.53 16.75
CA GLY A 170 12.82 5.30 17.34
C GLY A 170 12.73 6.71 16.73
N ARG A 171 11.49 7.17 16.53
CA ARG A 171 11.16 8.40 15.81
C ARG A 171 11.84 9.66 16.36
N GLU A 172 11.86 9.81 17.68
CA GLU A 172 12.42 11.01 18.32
C GLU A 172 13.92 11.12 18.08
N ILE A 173 14.63 9.99 18.21
CA ILE A 173 16.08 9.96 18.03
C ILE A 173 16.43 10.13 16.55
N MET A 174 15.63 9.57 15.63
CA MET A 174 15.80 9.83 14.19
C MET A 174 15.72 11.34 13.88
N MET A 175 14.77 12.06 14.47
CA MET A 175 14.69 13.52 14.30
C MET A 175 15.90 14.24 14.90
N GLN A 176 16.39 13.81 16.07
CA GLN A 176 17.62 14.37 16.65
C GLN A 176 18.84 14.12 15.75
N ILE A 177 18.94 12.95 15.11
CA ILE A 177 19.99 12.63 14.14
C ILE A 177 19.92 13.60 12.96
N LEU A 178 18.74 13.77 12.35
CA LEU A 178 18.57 14.68 11.21
C LEU A 178 18.92 16.12 11.58
N ASN A 179 18.47 16.59 12.75
CA ASN A 179 18.79 17.92 13.26
C ASN A 179 20.30 18.08 13.50
N LYS A 180 20.95 17.05 14.06
CA LYS A 180 22.41 17.06 14.26
C LYS A 180 23.17 17.14 12.95
N LEU A 181 22.74 16.39 11.93
CA LEU A 181 23.33 16.45 10.58
C LEU A 181 23.19 17.84 9.97
N MET A 182 22.00 18.45 10.08
CA MET A 182 21.76 19.81 9.63
C MET A 182 22.63 20.82 10.36
N CYS A 183 22.69 20.76 11.70
CA CYS A 183 23.55 21.65 12.49
C CYS A 183 25.04 21.51 12.13
N LEU A 184 25.52 20.28 11.91
CA LEU A 184 26.91 20.04 11.49
C LEU A 184 27.20 20.66 10.11
N ALA A 185 26.25 20.56 9.18
CA ALA A 185 26.36 21.16 7.86
C ALA A 185 26.30 22.70 7.93
N THR A 186 25.41 23.29 8.73
CA THR A 186 25.32 24.75 8.92
C THR A 186 26.61 25.31 9.51
N THR A 187 27.18 24.66 10.54
CA THR A 187 28.48 25.08 11.11
C THR A 187 29.62 24.98 10.09
N ALA A 188 29.57 24.02 9.17
CA ALA A 188 30.56 23.87 8.10
C ALA A 188 30.50 24.99 7.06
N CYS A 189 29.35 25.67 6.91
CA CYS A 189 29.12 26.76 5.97
C CYS A 189 29.48 28.15 6.52
N LEU A 190 29.76 28.28 7.83
CA LEU A 190 30.17 29.55 8.43
C LEU A 190 31.48 30.07 7.81
N LYS A 191 31.60 31.39 7.65
CA LYS A 191 32.67 32.03 6.86
C LYS A 191 34.09 31.71 7.37
N ASP A 192 34.25 31.50 8.67
CA ASP A 192 35.54 31.20 9.33
C ASP A 192 35.87 29.69 9.43
N ALA A 193 35.10 28.84 8.75
CA ALA A 193 35.29 27.39 8.81
C ALA A 193 36.55 26.94 8.05
N SER A 194 37.46 26.26 8.77
CA SER A 194 38.64 25.60 8.20
C SER A 194 38.28 24.60 7.09
N LEU A 195 39.23 24.28 6.19
CA LEU A 195 39.01 23.33 5.09
C LEU A 195 38.50 21.96 5.60
N SER A 196 39.01 21.51 6.75
CA SER A 196 38.57 20.30 7.45
C SER A 196 37.12 20.40 7.93
N SER A 197 36.67 21.59 8.32
CA SER A 197 35.29 21.85 8.73
C SER A 197 34.33 21.79 7.54
N ARG A 198 34.74 22.29 6.36
CA ARG A 198 33.95 22.22 5.11
C ARG A 198 33.75 20.78 4.62
N SER A 199 34.69 19.89 4.90
CA SER A 199 34.54 18.45 4.59
C SER A 199 33.36 17.77 5.31
N ARG A 200 32.81 18.41 6.36
CA ARG A 200 31.61 17.93 7.08
C ARG A 200 30.29 18.19 6.35
N LEU A 201 30.32 18.96 5.25
CA LEU A 201 29.17 19.08 4.34
C LEU A 201 28.91 17.79 3.56
N HIS A 202 29.98 17.01 3.34
CA HIS A 202 29.90 15.72 2.67
C HIS A 202 29.59 14.61 3.67
N ILE A 203 28.40 14.04 3.58
CA ILE A 203 28.02 12.88 4.40
C ILE A 203 28.52 11.59 3.76
N SER A 204 28.97 10.67 4.61
CA SER A 204 29.25 9.28 4.23
C SER A 204 28.51 8.33 5.15
N SER A 205 28.24 7.12 4.69
CA SER A 205 27.59 6.06 5.46
C SER A 205 28.32 5.82 6.79
N LYS A 206 29.66 5.85 6.79
CA LYS A 206 30.48 5.76 8.00
C LYS A 206 30.33 6.95 8.95
N SER A 207 30.16 8.16 8.42
CA SER A 207 29.93 9.35 9.25
C SER A 207 28.53 9.32 9.85
N PHE A 208 27.54 8.89 9.07
CA PHE A 208 26.17 8.70 9.53
C PHE A 208 26.10 7.66 10.66
N SER A 209 26.73 6.50 10.49
CA SER A 209 26.79 5.48 11.56
C SER A 209 27.42 6.00 12.84
N ARG A 210 28.45 6.85 12.75
CA ARG A 210 29.06 7.50 13.93
C ARG A 210 28.12 8.46 14.63
N VAL A 211 27.33 9.23 13.88
CA VAL A 211 26.31 10.14 14.47
C VAL A 211 25.22 9.32 15.15
N VAL A 212 24.78 8.23 14.53
CA VAL A 212 23.80 7.31 15.13
C VAL A 212 24.35 6.68 16.41
N SER A 213 25.56 6.10 16.39
CA SER A 213 26.17 5.48 17.58
C SER A 213 26.45 6.46 18.71
N THR A 214 26.52 7.77 18.42
CA THR A 214 26.69 8.81 19.46
C THR A 214 25.37 9.09 20.17
N LEU A 215 24.23 8.96 19.47
CA LEU A 215 22.89 9.27 20.00
C LEU A 215 22.15 8.01 20.48
N THR A 216 22.55 6.83 20.03
CA THR A 216 21.95 5.54 20.38
C THR A 216 23.00 4.52 20.78
N THR A 217 22.69 3.70 21.78
CA THR A 217 23.48 2.51 22.12
C THR A 217 23.24 1.32 21.20
N LYS A 218 22.22 1.40 20.32
CA LYS A 218 21.87 0.35 19.36
C LYS A 218 22.86 0.32 18.19
N ASP A 219 23.32 -0.87 17.83
CA ASP A 219 24.19 -1.04 16.66
C ASP A 219 23.36 -1.20 15.38
N ILE A 220 23.62 -0.33 14.40
CA ILE A 220 22.99 -0.36 13.08
C ILE A 220 23.84 -1.11 12.04
N GLN A 221 25.07 -1.52 12.35
CA GLN A 221 25.96 -2.16 11.37
C GLN A 221 25.38 -3.47 10.84
N ALA A 222 24.71 -4.26 11.69
CA ALA A 222 24.02 -5.47 11.26
C ALA A 222 22.93 -5.17 10.21
N LEU A 223 22.11 -4.14 10.47
CA LEU A 223 21.06 -3.69 9.55
C LEU A 223 21.64 -3.16 8.23
N LEU A 224 22.71 -2.35 8.28
CA LEU A 224 23.39 -1.85 7.10
C LEU A 224 24.03 -2.98 6.29
N THR A 225 24.59 -3.97 6.95
CA THR A 225 25.17 -5.14 6.28
C THR A 225 24.11 -5.89 5.51
N GLN A 226 22.99 -6.19 6.15
CA GLN A 226 21.92 -6.96 5.54
C GLN A 226 21.21 -6.23 4.39
N TRP A 227 20.95 -4.92 4.51
CA TRP A 227 20.08 -4.21 3.57
C TRP A 227 20.78 -3.25 2.62
N VAL A 228 22.00 -2.82 2.94
CA VAL A 228 22.78 -1.86 2.13
C VAL A 228 23.93 -2.56 1.40
N TYR A 229 24.72 -3.34 2.12
CA TYR A 229 25.89 -4.03 1.55
C TYR A 229 25.52 -5.34 0.85
N GLU A 230 24.49 -6.01 1.35
CA GLU A 230 23.95 -7.23 0.77
C GLU A 230 22.65 -6.95 -0.01
N SER A 231 22.35 -7.86 -0.93
CA SER A 231 21.15 -7.82 -1.77
C SER A 231 20.23 -8.98 -1.45
N GLY A 232 18.95 -8.83 -1.81
CA GLY A 232 17.93 -9.84 -1.63
C GLY A 232 16.99 -9.56 -0.46
N CYS A 233 15.80 -10.14 -0.55
CA CYS A 233 14.72 -10.02 0.41
C CYS A 233 14.28 -11.41 0.89
N PRO A 234 13.98 -11.60 2.18
CA PRO A 234 13.41 -12.85 2.65
C PRO A 234 12.03 -13.11 2.05
N ARG A 235 11.85 -14.33 1.53
CA ARG A 235 10.54 -14.90 1.26
C ARG A 235 10.14 -15.83 2.39
N LEU A 236 9.05 -15.49 3.06
CA LEU A 236 8.49 -16.22 4.18
C LEU A 236 7.22 -16.94 3.73
N ILE A 237 7.18 -18.24 3.93
CA ILE A 237 5.98 -19.07 3.73
C ILE A 237 5.54 -19.50 5.12
N GLY A 238 4.34 -19.13 5.52
CA GLY A 238 3.81 -19.43 6.85
C GLY A 238 2.49 -20.17 6.79
N SER A 239 2.32 -21.11 7.72
CA SER A 239 1.05 -21.77 7.99
C SER A 239 0.90 -21.98 9.49
N PHE A 240 -0.34 -22.13 9.96
CA PHE A 240 -0.58 -22.40 11.38
C PHE A 240 -1.54 -23.57 11.56
N THR A 241 -1.34 -24.31 12.63
CA THR A 241 -2.22 -25.39 13.09
C THR A 241 -2.59 -25.15 14.54
N PHE A 242 -3.86 -25.36 14.90
CA PHE A 242 -4.31 -25.22 16.29
C PHE A 242 -4.43 -26.58 16.98
N SER A 243 -3.73 -26.76 18.10
CA SER A 243 -3.76 -27.99 18.89
C SER A 243 -4.68 -27.81 20.11
N ARG A 244 -5.91 -28.32 20.00
CA ARG A 244 -6.91 -28.22 21.08
C ARG A 244 -6.48 -28.87 22.39
N LYS A 245 -5.77 -30.01 22.33
CA LYS A 245 -5.32 -30.74 23.54
C LYS A 245 -4.35 -29.91 24.38
N ARG A 246 -3.52 -29.09 23.72
CA ARG A 246 -2.51 -28.24 24.36
C ARG A 246 -2.98 -26.79 24.54
N ASN A 247 -4.07 -26.40 23.87
CA ASN A 247 -4.50 -25.01 23.74
C ASN A 247 -3.38 -24.09 23.19
N VAL A 248 -2.66 -24.60 22.20
CA VAL A 248 -1.47 -23.96 21.60
C VAL A 248 -1.66 -23.85 20.11
N VAL A 249 -1.26 -22.70 19.56
CA VAL A 249 -1.12 -22.46 18.12
C VAL A 249 0.29 -22.83 17.71
N GLU A 250 0.41 -23.81 16.83
CA GLU A 250 1.67 -24.21 16.22
C GLU A 250 1.82 -23.43 14.92
N LEU A 251 2.65 -22.38 14.96
CA LEU A 251 2.98 -21.58 13.79
C LEU A 251 4.27 -22.10 13.16
N GLU A 252 4.20 -22.46 11.88
CA GLU A 252 5.37 -22.86 11.09
C GLU A 252 5.70 -21.75 10.09
N LEU A 253 6.94 -21.24 10.16
CA LEU A 253 7.48 -20.26 9.21
C LEU A 253 8.69 -20.85 8.51
N LYS A 254 8.59 -20.96 7.19
CA LYS A 254 9.65 -21.43 6.30
C LYS A 254 10.22 -20.27 5.51
N GLN A 255 11.55 -20.13 5.53
CA GLN A 255 12.29 -19.21 4.67
C GLN A 255 12.66 -19.94 3.38
N ASP A 256 12.15 -19.49 2.25
CA ASP A 256 12.48 -20.07 0.95
C ASP A 256 13.63 -19.32 0.30
N THR A 257 14.82 -19.94 0.23
CA THR A 257 16.02 -19.37 -0.39
C THR A 257 16.28 -19.88 -1.82
N THR A 258 15.37 -20.68 -2.39
CA THR A 258 15.59 -21.30 -3.71
C THR A 258 15.40 -20.34 -4.87
N ILE A 259 14.64 -19.27 -4.64
CA ILE A 259 14.23 -18.32 -5.67
C ILE A 259 15.26 -17.20 -5.80
N LYS A 260 15.52 -16.79 -7.04
CA LYS A 260 16.38 -15.64 -7.36
C LYS A 260 15.89 -14.39 -6.60
N GLY A 261 16.82 -13.70 -5.94
CA GLY A 261 16.52 -12.54 -5.11
C GLY A 261 16.15 -12.88 -3.67
N SER A 262 15.95 -14.16 -3.31
CA SER A 262 15.67 -14.53 -1.93
C SER A 262 16.95 -14.79 -1.12
N LYS A 263 16.98 -14.27 0.11
CA LYS A 263 18.08 -14.49 1.06
C LYS A 263 17.56 -14.82 2.44
N LYS A 264 18.31 -15.66 3.17
CA LYS A 264 18.01 -15.99 4.57
C LYS A 264 18.04 -14.71 5.42
N PHE A 265 16.99 -14.51 6.18
CA PHE A 265 16.84 -13.40 7.11
C PHE A 265 17.06 -13.91 8.54
N LEU A 266 17.91 -13.18 9.26
CA LEU A 266 18.17 -13.35 10.67
C LEU A 266 17.69 -12.08 11.38
N GLY A 267 16.63 -12.20 12.17
CA GLY A 267 16.05 -11.03 12.82
C GLY A 267 14.67 -11.31 13.41
N SER A 268 14.12 -10.30 14.08
CA SER A 268 12.85 -10.43 14.76
C SER A 268 11.68 -9.92 13.94
N LEU A 269 10.54 -10.63 14.02
CA LEU A 269 9.28 -10.23 13.43
C LEU A 269 8.19 -10.19 14.50
N VAL A 270 7.23 -9.28 14.35
CA VAL A 270 6.08 -9.19 15.25
C VAL A 270 4.93 -9.99 14.66
N ILE A 271 4.38 -10.92 15.42
CA ILE A 271 3.14 -11.62 15.10
C ILE A 271 2.02 -11.03 15.94
N ARG A 272 0.87 -10.76 15.32
CA ARG A 272 -0.36 -10.39 16.02
C ARG A 272 -1.39 -11.49 15.83
N VAL A 273 -1.89 -12.03 16.93
CA VAL A 273 -2.94 -13.06 16.93
C VAL A 273 -4.22 -12.41 17.45
N GLN A 274 -5.30 -12.53 16.69
CA GLN A 274 -6.64 -12.17 17.13
C GLN A 274 -7.40 -13.44 17.51
N GLU A 275 -7.88 -13.47 18.74
CA GLU A 275 -8.71 -14.54 19.29
C GLU A 275 -10.14 -14.06 19.59
N LEU A 276 -11.01 -14.99 20.01
CA LEU A 276 -12.40 -14.69 20.40
C LEU A 276 -12.54 -13.83 21.67
N GLU A 277 -11.57 -13.84 22.59
CA GLU A 277 -11.64 -13.10 23.88
C GLU A 277 -10.65 -11.93 23.95
N GLY A 278 -9.86 -11.72 22.91
CA GLY A 278 -8.92 -10.61 22.85
C GLY A 278 -7.87 -10.79 21.76
N SER A 279 -6.87 -9.92 21.80
CA SER A 279 -5.75 -9.93 20.85
C SER A 279 -4.43 -9.80 21.61
N PHE A 280 -3.38 -10.46 21.13
CA PHE A 280 -2.04 -10.26 21.66
C PHE A 280 -1.01 -10.16 20.54
N SER A 281 0.13 -9.55 20.87
CA SER A 281 1.27 -9.39 19.97
C SER A 281 2.49 -10.03 20.59
N GLN A 282 3.18 -10.89 19.84
CA GLN A 282 4.41 -11.55 20.27
C GLN A 282 5.51 -11.31 19.24
N THR A 283 6.74 -11.08 19.71
CA THR A 283 7.90 -10.96 18.83
C THR A 283 8.61 -12.31 18.75
N ILE A 284 8.86 -12.79 17.54
CA ILE A 284 9.60 -14.03 17.26
C ILE A 284 10.94 -13.70 16.62
N LEU A 285 11.93 -14.56 16.81
CA LEU A 285 13.29 -14.41 16.27
C LEU A 285 13.57 -15.49 15.22
N LEU A 286 13.61 -15.13 13.95
CA LEU A 286 13.90 -16.05 12.86
C LEU A 286 15.41 -16.35 12.80
N GLU A 287 15.78 -17.60 13.09
CA GLU A 287 17.18 -18.07 13.02
C GLU A 287 17.37 -19.15 11.96
N ASP A 288 16.39 -20.04 11.78
CA ASP A 288 16.49 -21.21 10.90
C ASP A 288 15.69 -21.07 9.60
N SER A 289 15.96 -21.98 8.66
CA SER A 289 15.22 -22.08 7.39
C SER A 289 13.76 -22.53 7.62
N VAL A 290 13.51 -23.30 8.66
CA VAL A 290 12.15 -23.63 9.13
C VAL A 290 12.14 -23.41 10.63
N THR A 291 11.30 -22.49 11.08
CA THR A 291 11.13 -22.18 12.50
C THR A 291 9.70 -22.50 12.90
N LYS A 292 9.56 -23.35 13.93
CA LYS A 292 8.26 -23.68 14.53
C LYS A 292 8.14 -22.94 15.86
N TYR A 293 7.04 -22.21 16.05
CA TYR A 293 6.73 -21.51 17.28
C TYR A 293 5.43 -22.00 17.86
N GLU A 294 5.43 -22.19 19.17
CA GLU A 294 4.24 -22.51 19.95
C GLU A 294 3.74 -21.23 20.62
N LEU A 295 2.56 -20.76 20.22
CA LEU A 295 1.90 -19.60 20.83
C LEU A 295 0.78 -20.11 21.76
N THR A 296 0.84 -19.75 23.04
CA THR A 296 -0.22 -20.09 24.00
C THR A 296 -1.51 -19.36 23.65
N CYS A 297 -2.62 -20.08 23.46
CA CYS A 297 -3.92 -19.46 23.26
C CYS A 297 -4.53 -19.09 24.62
N HIS A 298 -5.02 -17.86 24.77
CA HIS A 298 -5.61 -17.40 26.03
C HIS A 298 -7.12 -17.62 26.10
N SER A 299 -7.78 -17.59 24.93
CA SER A 299 -9.22 -17.76 24.80
C SER A 299 -9.67 -19.20 25.06
N LYS A 300 -10.78 -19.36 25.77
CA LYS A 300 -11.44 -20.67 25.92
C LYS A 300 -12.56 -20.82 24.89
N VAL A 301 -12.60 -21.96 24.21
CA VAL A 301 -13.70 -22.32 23.32
C VAL A 301 -15.00 -22.44 24.13
N ARG A 302 -15.99 -21.60 23.83
CA ARG A 302 -17.35 -21.68 24.40
C ARG A 302 -18.35 -21.75 23.26
N ARG A 303 -19.31 -22.68 23.34
CA ARG A 303 -20.38 -22.87 22.33
C ARG A 303 -21.44 -21.77 22.44
N ASN A 304 -21.10 -20.56 22.00
CA ASN A 304 -22.07 -19.48 21.82
C ASN A 304 -22.29 -19.24 20.33
N LYS A 305 -23.55 -19.03 19.91
CA LYS A 305 -23.87 -18.75 18.50
C LYS A 305 -23.48 -17.35 18.06
N LYS A 306 -23.55 -16.38 18.99
CA LYS A 306 -23.12 -15.00 18.82
C LYS A 306 -22.26 -14.58 20.00
N LYS A 307 -21.20 -13.81 19.74
CA LYS A 307 -20.32 -13.27 20.79
C LYS A 307 -19.87 -11.86 20.43
N LYS A 308 -19.85 -10.98 21.42
CA LYS A 308 -19.14 -9.69 21.34
C LYS A 308 -17.66 -9.93 21.52
N ILE A 309 -16.88 -9.55 20.53
CA ILE A 309 -15.44 -9.79 20.51
C ILE A 309 -14.74 -8.42 20.55
N PRO A 310 -13.87 -8.19 21.56
CA PRO A 310 -13.05 -6.99 21.60
C PRO A 310 -11.93 -7.10 20.57
N LEU A 311 -11.95 -6.22 19.57
CA LEU A 311 -10.87 -6.08 18.61
C LEU A 311 -9.72 -5.28 19.23
N ILE A 312 -8.50 -5.46 18.69
CA ILE A 312 -7.33 -4.63 19.06
C ILE A 312 -7.57 -3.13 18.87
N SER A 313 -8.52 -2.77 18.00
CA SER A 313 -8.92 -1.38 17.76
C SER A 313 -9.72 -0.76 18.91
N GLY A 314 -10.13 -1.56 19.89
CA GLY A 314 -10.98 -1.16 21.02
C GLY A 314 -12.48 -1.26 20.75
N ASP A 315 -12.89 -1.70 19.55
CA ASP A 315 -14.30 -1.89 19.23
C ASP A 315 -14.76 -3.30 19.58
N GLU A 316 -15.96 -3.40 20.14
CA GLU A 316 -16.65 -4.66 20.33
C GLU A 316 -17.53 -4.96 19.12
N VAL A 317 -17.30 -6.11 18.50
CA VAL A 317 -18.06 -6.54 17.33
C VAL A 317 -18.86 -7.79 17.66
N ASP A 318 -20.15 -7.76 17.35
CA ASP A 318 -21.02 -8.93 17.38
C ASP A 318 -20.71 -9.84 16.18
N MET A 319 -20.10 -10.99 16.45
CA MET A 319 -19.76 -11.99 15.43
C MET A 319 -20.66 -13.22 15.51
N ASP A 320 -21.12 -13.69 14.35
CA ASP A 320 -21.87 -14.92 14.18
C ASP A 320 -20.89 -16.09 14.01
N LEU A 321 -20.83 -17.00 15.00
CA LEU A 321 -19.83 -18.07 15.08
C LEU A 321 -20.23 -19.35 14.32
N ASN A 322 -21.42 -19.36 13.67
CA ASN A 322 -21.92 -20.55 12.98
C ASN A 322 -21.10 -20.94 11.75
N GLN A 323 -20.40 -19.98 11.14
CA GLN A 323 -19.59 -20.17 9.93
C GLN A 323 -18.12 -20.47 10.25
N MET A 324 -17.76 -20.54 11.54
CA MET A 324 -16.40 -20.77 12.00
C MET A 324 -16.22 -22.20 12.51
N ASP A 325 -14.96 -22.66 12.59
CA ASP A 325 -14.64 -23.91 13.25
C ASP A 325 -15.01 -23.82 14.75
N PRO A 326 -15.97 -24.62 15.25
CA PRO A 326 -16.38 -24.59 16.64
C PRO A 326 -15.26 -25.01 17.60
N GLU A 327 -14.17 -25.57 17.11
CA GLU A 327 -13.05 -26.05 17.92
C GLU A 327 -11.85 -25.08 17.95
N CYS A 328 -11.82 -24.06 17.08
CA CYS A 328 -10.72 -23.11 16.98
C CYS A 328 -11.14 -21.71 17.49
N PRO A 329 -10.54 -21.19 18.58
CA PRO A 329 -10.85 -19.85 19.09
C PRO A 329 -10.07 -18.72 18.40
N ILE A 330 -9.29 -19.03 17.36
CA ILE A 330 -8.46 -18.07 16.63
C ILE A 330 -9.28 -17.52 15.47
N LEU A 331 -9.26 -16.19 15.31
CA LEU A 331 -9.92 -15.51 14.20
C LEU A 331 -8.97 -15.31 13.01
N TRP A 332 -7.79 -14.73 13.24
CA TRP A 332 -6.75 -14.56 12.22
C TRP A 332 -5.38 -14.30 12.86
N ILE A 333 -4.32 -14.54 12.08
CA ILE A 333 -2.93 -14.31 12.50
C ILE A 333 -2.24 -13.43 11.46
N ARG A 334 -1.54 -12.40 11.93
CA ARG A 334 -0.78 -11.47 11.08
C ARG A 334 0.69 -11.52 11.40
N ILE A 335 1.51 -11.51 10.37
CA ILE A 335 2.96 -11.48 10.50
C ILE A 335 3.45 -10.12 10.01
N ASP A 336 4.24 -9.46 10.84
CA ASP A 336 4.86 -8.15 10.61
C ASP A 336 3.90 -7.11 10.01
N PRO A 337 2.81 -6.78 10.73
CA PRO A 337 1.80 -5.84 10.24
C PRO A 337 2.40 -4.46 9.97
N ASP A 338 3.37 -4.02 10.76
CA ASP A 338 3.97 -2.69 10.62
C ASP A 338 4.96 -2.61 9.44
N LEU A 339 5.20 -3.68 8.66
CA LEU A 339 6.19 -3.71 7.58
C LEU A 339 7.60 -3.31 8.05
N LYS A 340 8.06 -3.85 9.18
CA LYS A 340 9.39 -3.52 9.73
C LYS A 340 10.52 -4.03 8.85
N VAL A 341 10.25 -5.02 8.00
CA VAL A 341 11.22 -5.70 7.16
C VAL A 341 10.76 -5.67 5.71
N ILE A 342 11.69 -5.53 4.77
CA ILE A 342 11.41 -5.72 3.34
C ILE A 342 11.27 -7.22 3.09
N ARG A 343 10.06 -7.74 2.90
CA ARG A 343 9.81 -9.18 2.79
C ARG A 343 8.70 -9.51 1.80
N GLU A 344 8.76 -10.69 1.22
CA GLU A 344 7.62 -11.35 0.59
C GLU A 344 7.01 -12.33 1.61
N LEU A 345 5.71 -12.23 1.89
CA LEU A 345 5.02 -13.17 2.78
C LEU A 345 3.91 -13.88 2.01
N GLN A 346 3.92 -15.20 2.09
CA GLN A 346 2.84 -16.07 1.67
C GLN A 346 2.33 -16.78 2.89
N PHE A 347 1.16 -16.37 3.37
CA PHE A 347 0.55 -16.95 4.55
C PHE A 347 -0.68 -17.76 4.16
N GLU A 348 -0.81 -18.95 4.74
CA GLU A 348 -1.95 -19.83 4.52
C GLU A 348 -2.84 -19.85 5.77
N GLN A 349 -4.11 -19.51 5.57
CA GLN A 349 -5.17 -19.60 6.57
C GLN A 349 -6.45 -20.13 5.91
N ALA A 350 -7.38 -20.61 6.72
CA ALA A 350 -8.71 -20.99 6.27
C ALA A 350 -9.48 -19.78 5.67
N ASP A 351 -10.44 -20.07 4.79
CA ASP A 351 -11.26 -19.08 4.09
C ASP A 351 -12.07 -18.20 5.05
N TYR A 352 -12.65 -18.78 6.11
CA TYR A 352 -13.39 -18.04 7.12
C TYR A 352 -12.51 -17.06 7.92
N ASN A 353 -11.22 -17.37 8.11
CA ASN A 353 -10.28 -16.45 8.77
C ASN A 353 -10.04 -15.21 7.90
N TRP A 354 -9.81 -15.41 6.61
CA TRP A 354 -9.64 -14.29 5.67
C TRP A 354 -10.91 -13.44 5.53
N GLN A 355 -12.09 -14.06 5.56
CA GLN A 355 -13.37 -13.34 5.56
C GLN A 355 -13.53 -12.49 6.84
N CYS A 356 -13.17 -13.03 8.00
CA CYS A 356 -13.19 -12.30 9.26
C CYS A 356 -12.17 -11.15 9.29
N GLU A 357 -10.94 -11.41 8.85
CA GLU A 357 -9.89 -10.41 8.74
C GLU A 357 -10.32 -9.26 7.84
N LEU A 358 -10.86 -9.54 6.65
CA LEU A 358 -11.32 -8.50 5.73
C LEU A 358 -12.45 -7.64 6.31
N ARG A 359 -13.39 -8.23 7.05
CA ARG A 359 -14.58 -7.55 7.55
C ARG A 359 -14.31 -6.69 8.78
N TYR A 360 -13.43 -7.15 9.67
CA TYR A 360 -13.29 -6.57 11.00
C TYR A 360 -11.93 -5.91 11.25
N GLU A 361 -10.89 -6.29 10.51
CA GLU A 361 -9.58 -5.65 10.65
C GLU A 361 -9.61 -4.24 10.06
N ARG A 362 -9.02 -3.27 10.79
CA ARG A 362 -8.93 -1.88 10.34
C ARG A 362 -7.63 -1.56 9.59
N ASP A 363 -6.64 -2.45 9.67
CA ASP A 363 -5.40 -2.29 8.93
C ASP A 363 -5.59 -2.63 7.45
N ILE A 364 -5.20 -1.69 6.60
CA ILE A 364 -5.42 -1.77 5.16
C ILE A 364 -4.56 -2.86 4.51
N LEU A 365 -3.34 -3.06 5.02
CA LEU A 365 -2.43 -4.07 4.47
C LEU A 365 -3.01 -5.47 4.65
N SER A 366 -3.53 -5.74 5.84
CA SER A 366 -4.26 -6.97 6.16
C SER A 366 -5.48 -7.18 5.28
N GLN A 367 -6.26 -6.12 5.04
CA GLN A 367 -7.40 -6.19 4.11
C GLN A 367 -6.97 -6.51 2.68
N PHE A 368 -5.86 -5.94 2.18
CA PHE A 368 -5.33 -6.28 0.86
C PHE A 368 -4.77 -7.71 0.79
N GLU A 369 -4.07 -8.17 1.82
CA GLU A 369 -3.59 -9.56 1.92
C GLU A 369 -4.78 -10.55 1.91
N ALA A 370 -5.81 -10.26 2.70
CA ALA A 370 -7.05 -11.05 2.71
C ALA A 370 -7.75 -11.05 1.36
N LEU A 371 -7.84 -9.90 0.67
CA LEU A 371 -8.42 -9.82 -0.68
C LEU A 371 -7.66 -10.68 -1.69
N GLU A 372 -6.33 -10.64 -1.66
CA GLU A 372 -5.50 -11.44 -2.56
C GLU A 372 -5.65 -12.95 -2.25
N ALA A 373 -5.72 -13.33 -0.98
CA ALA A 373 -5.96 -14.71 -0.57
C ALA A 373 -7.37 -15.21 -0.98
N LEU A 374 -8.40 -14.38 -0.78
CA LEU A 374 -9.80 -14.74 -1.08
C LEU A 374 -10.09 -14.95 -2.57
N LYS A 375 -9.26 -14.42 -3.49
CA LYS A 375 -9.33 -14.76 -4.91
C LYS A 375 -9.26 -16.28 -5.15
N ARG A 376 -8.55 -17.02 -4.29
CA ARG A 376 -8.38 -18.48 -4.37
C ARG A 376 -9.59 -19.27 -3.86
N TYR A 377 -10.48 -18.64 -3.09
CA TYR A 377 -11.60 -19.29 -2.39
C TYR A 377 -12.97 -18.71 -2.82
N PRO A 378 -13.46 -19.03 -4.04
CA PRO A 378 -14.76 -18.57 -4.50
C PRO A 378 -15.89 -19.30 -3.76
N SER A 379 -16.59 -18.57 -2.89
CA SER A 379 -17.74 -19.10 -2.14
C SER A 379 -18.86 -18.04 -2.05
N GLN A 380 -20.08 -18.49 -1.75
CA GLN A 380 -21.19 -17.58 -1.49
C GLN A 380 -20.90 -16.64 -0.29
N ASN A 381 -20.27 -17.17 0.76
CA ASN A 381 -19.93 -16.38 1.94
C ASN A 381 -18.85 -15.33 1.64
N THR A 382 -17.86 -15.68 0.81
CA THR A 382 -16.83 -14.75 0.33
C THR A 382 -17.49 -13.58 -0.42
N ARG A 383 -18.44 -13.87 -1.32
CA ARG A 383 -19.18 -12.84 -2.07
C ARG A 383 -20.01 -11.93 -1.17
N GLU A 384 -20.74 -12.50 -0.21
CA GLU A 384 -21.53 -11.71 0.75
C GLU A 384 -20.63 -10.80 1.59
N THR A 385 -19.52 -11.33 2.11
CA THR A 385 -18.51 -10.57 2.85
C THR A 385 -17.95 -9.41 2.01
N LEU A 386 -17.53 -9.68 0.77
CA LEU A 386 -17.04 -8.64 -0.15
C LEU A 386 -18.09 -7.57 -0.44
N GLY A 387 -19.36 -7.97 -0.61
CA GLY A 387 -20.48 -7.04 -0.74
C GLY A 387 -20.63 -6.14 0.49
N THR A 388 -20.54 -6.69 1.70
CA THR A 388 -20.61 -5.87 2.93
C THR A 388 -19.46 -4.89 3.07
N VAL A 389 -18.25 -5.28 2.64
CA VAL A 389 -17.05 -4.45 2.73
C VAL A 389 -17.09 -3.34 1.68
N LEU A 390 -17.60 -3.65 0.48
CA LEU A 390 -17.87 -2.66 -0.56
C LEU A 390 -18.89 -1.61 -0.11
N ASP A 391 -19.92 -2.03 0.62
CA ASP A 391 -20.98 -1.17 1.13
C ASP A 391 -20.54 -0.32 2.34
N SER A 392 -19.50 -0.75 3.07
CA SER A 392 -19.02 -0.06 4.27
C SER A 392 -18.39 1.30 3.96
N SER A 393 -18.93 2.35 4.57
CA SER A 393 -18.38 3.72 4.49
C SER A 393 -17.11 3.91 5.33
N HIS A 394 -16.84 3.02 6.28
CA HIS A 394 -15.66 3.10 7.16
C HIS A 394 -14.41 2.48 6.53
N CYS A 395 -14.58 1.70 5.45
CA CYS A 395 -13.48 1.07 4.74
C CYS A 395 -12.76 2.06 3.82
N PHE A 396 -11.44 1.91 3.72
CA PHE A 396 -10.61 2.74 2.87
C PHE A 396 -10.98 2.58 1.40
N TYR A 397 -11.03 3.68 0.65
CA TYR A 397 -11.53 3.68 -0.72
C TYR A 397 -10.78 2.70 -1.65
N ARG A 398 -9.44 2.59 -1.54
CA ARG A 398 -8.68 1.63 -2.37
C ARG A 398 -9.02 0.17 -2.06
N VAL A 399 -9.31 -0.16 -0.80
CA VAL A 399 -9.74 -1.51 -0.41
C VAL A 399 -11.09 -1.81 -1.03
N ARG A 400 -12.03 -0.84 -1.02
CA ARG A 400 -13.35 -0.99 -1.68
C ARG A 400 -13.22 -1.17 -3.19
N ILE A 401 -12.28 -0.47 -3.83
CA ILE A 401 -11.98 -0.62 -5.26
C ILE A 401 -11.45 -2.03 -5.56
N GLU A 402 -10.44 -2.50 -4.82
CA GLU A 402 -9.93 -3.87 -4.98
C GLU A 402 -11.00 -4.91 -4.65
N CYS A 403 -11.86 -4.69 -3.64
CA CYS A 403 -13.01 -5.55 -3.36
C CYS A 403 -13.91 -5.71 -4.60
N ALA A 404 -14.16 -4.64 -5.35
CA ALA A 404 -14.98 -4.71 -6.56
C ALA A 404 -14.31 -5.56 -7.67
N HIS A 405 -12.98 -5.45 -7.83
CA HIS A 405 -12.22 -6.31 -8.75
C HIS A 405 -12.24 -7.78 -8.32
N VAL A 406 -11.99 -8.06 -7.03
CA VAL A 406 -12.03 -9.44 -6.49
C VAL A 406 -13.44 -10.04 -6.57
N LEU A 407 -14.47 -9.25 -6.29
CA LEU A 407 -15.86 -9.67 -6.40
C LEU A 407 -16.23 -10.05 -7.85
N THR A 408 -15.73 -9.29 -8.83
CA THR A 408 -15.90 -9.64 -10.25
C THR A 408 -15.13 -10.92 -10.61
N HIS A 409 -13.90 -11.06 -10.13
CA HIS A 409 -13.11 -12.29 -10.33
C HIS A 409 -13.83 -13.53 -9.77
N ILE A 410 -14.40 -13.44 -8.57
CA ILE A 410 -15.17 -14.53 -7.95
C ILE A 410 -16.49 -14.77 -8.68
N ALA A 411 -17.18 -13.71 -9.14
CA ALA A 411 -18.38 -13.88 -9.94
C ALA A 411 -18.10 -14.64 -11.24
N ASN A 412 -16.96 -14.37 -11.89
CA ASN A 412 -16.53 -15.06 -13.09
C ASN A 412 -16.19 -16.54 -12.82
N SER A 413 -15.54 -16.85 -11.69
CA SER A 413 -15.24 -18.25 -11.32
C SER A 413 -16.50 -19.02 -10.90
N MET A 414 -17.50 -18.33 -10.34
CA MET A 414 -18.81 -18.89 -9.97
C MET A 414 -19.86 -18.79 -11.07
N ALA A 415 -19.52 -18.39 -12.30
CA ALA A 415 -20.48 -18.16 -13.38
C ALA A 415 -21.33 -19.40 -13.72
N ASN A 416 -20.81 -20.61 -13.46
CA ASN A 416 -21.53 -21.86 -13.67
C ASN A 416 -22.63 -22.12 -12.62
N THR A 417 -22.39 -21.70 -11.38
CA THR A 417 -23.23 -22.00 -10.21
C THR A 417 -24.17 -20.87 -9.84
N TRP A 418 -23.87 -19.64 -10.25
CA TRP A 418 -24.64 -18.46 -9.85
C TRP A 418 -24.94 -17.54 -11.03
N THR A 419 -26.21 -17.16 -11.16
CA THR A 419 -26.76 -16.34 -12.27
C THR A 419 -27.42 -15.05 -11.79
N GLY A 420 -27.11 -14.59 -10.58
CA GLY A 420 -27.71 -13.38 -10.00
C GLY A 420 -27.09 -12.07 -10.50
N THR A 421 -27.76 -10.95 -10.23
CA THR A 421 -27.23 -9.61 -10.49
C THR A 421 -26.02 -9.33 -9.60
N LEU A 422 -24.92 -8.87 -10.19
CA LEU A 422 -23.67 -8.64 -9.48
C LEU A 422 -23.84 -7.62 -8.34
N ALA A 423 -23.33 -7.94 -7.16
CA ALA A 423 -23.42 -7.04 -6.00
C ALA A 423 -22.72 -5.69 -6.26
N THR A 424 -21.66 -5.63 -7.09
CA THR A 424 -21.03 -4.37 -7.51
C THR A 424 -21.97 -3.50 -8.34
N LEU A 425 -22.76 -4.11 -9.22
CA LEU A 425 -23.72 -3.42 -10.07
C LEU A 425 -24.86 -2.88 -9.19
N SER A 426 -25.43 -3.71 -8.32
CA SER A 426 -26.44 -3.30 -7.34
C SER A 426 -25.95 -2.17 -6.42
N PHE A 427 -24.69 -2.24 -5.95
CA PHE A 427 -24.06 -1.16 -5.19
C PHE A 427 -23.99 0.13 -6.00
N PHE A 428 -23.48 0.07 -7.23
CA PHE A 428 -23.34 1.26 -8.07
C PHE A 428 -24.69 1.91 -8.35
N ARG A 429 -25.72 1.11 -8.71
CA ARG A 429 -27.09 1.61 -8.94
C ARG A 429 -27.63 2.32 -7.71
N ARG A 430 -27.42 1.76 -6.52
CA ARG A 430 -27.94 2.31 -5.26
C ARG A 430 -27.23 3.61 -4.84
N VAL A 431 -25.92 3.69 -5.02
CA VAL A 431 -25.11 4.82 -4.53
C VAL A 431 -25.09 5.98 -5.53
N PHE A 432 -24.90 5.69 -6.81
CA PHE A 432 -24.62 6.70 -7.83
C PHE A 432 -25.79 6.93 -8.80
N MET A 433 -26.80 6.06 -8.81
CA MET A 433 -28.01 6.26 -9.62
C MET A 433 -29.23 6.55 -8.75
N SER A 434 -30.21 7.25 -9.33
CA SER A 434 -31.51 7.48 -8.69
C SER A 434 -32.42 6.30 -8.98
N THR A 435 -33.01 5.72 -7.94
CA THR A 435 -34.18 4.85 -8.09
C THR A 435 -35.40 5.76 -8.06
N ASN A 436 -36.28 5.69 -9.06
CA ASN A 436 -37.61 6.30 -8.95
C ASN A 436 -38.40 5.50 -7.90
N SER A 437 -38.25 5.83 -6.62
CA SER A 437 -39.02 5.23 -5.51
C SER A 437 -40.38 5.91 -5.32
N THR A 438 -41.13 6.17 -6.40
CA THR A 438 -42.51 6.67 -6.33
C THR A 438 -43.54 5.60 -6.66
N LEU A 439 -43.24 4.32 -6.47
CA LEU A 439 -44.19 3.21 -6.60
C LEU A 439 -43.99 2.12 -5.51
N THR A 440 -43.94 2.50 -4.23
CA THR A 440 -44.25 1.57 -3.13
C THR A 440 -44.83 2.30 -1.92
N SER A 441 -46.14 2.58 -1.95
CA SER A 441 -47.07 2.35 -0.83
C SER A 441 -48.50 2.74 -1.22
N THR A 442 -49.13 1.97 -2.09
CA THR A 442 -50.59 1.85 -2.04
C THR A 442 -50.91 0.38 -1.86
N ASN A 443 -51.42 0.08 -0.68
CA ASN A 443 -52.01 -1.16 -0.21
C ASN A 443 -52.42 -2.12 -1.33
N VAL A 444 -51.79 -3.30 -1.35
CA VAL A 444 -52.34 -4.47 -2.03
C VAL A 444 -53.54 -4.94 -1.21
N THR A 445 -54.73 -4.50 -1.58
CA THR A 445 -55.96 -5.27 -1.37
C THR A 445 -56.20 -6.13 -2.60
N THR A 446 -56.36 -7.42 -2.31
CA THR A 446 -56.71 -8.50 -3.23
C THR A 446 -57.79 -8.13 -4.24
N SER A 447 -57.49 -8.24 -5.52
CA SER A 447 -58.48 -8.66 -6.51
C SER A 447 -57.81 -9.34 -7.69
N SER A 448 -58.29 -10.55 -7.94
CA SER A 448 -57.99 -11.45 -9.04
C SER A 448 -58.45 -10.85 -10.37
N THR A 449 -57.53 -10.67 -11.33
CA THR A 449 -57.78 -10.92 -12.76
C THR A 449 -56.46 -10.94 -13.52
N ASN A 450 -56.30 -11.98 -14.34
CA ASN A 450 -55.22 -12.15 -15.29
C ASN A 450 -55.03 -10.91 -16.17
N ASN A 451 -53.84 -10.30 -16.11
CA ASN A 451 -53.22 -9.62 -17.25
C ASN A 451 -51.71 -9.63 -17.04
N VAL A 452 -51.00 -10.22 -18.01
CA VAL A 452 -49.55 -10.19 -18.10
C VAL A 452 -49.14 -8.75 -18.40
N SER A 453 -48.91 -7.96 -17.36
CA SER A 453 -48.21 -6.69 -17.49
C SER A 453 -46.71 -6.97 -17.41
N LEU A 454 -46.02 -6.87 -18.56
CA LEU A 454 -44.57 -6.71 -18.60
C LEU A 454 -44.22 -5.46 -17.78
N THR A 455 -43.82 -5.64 -16.52
CA THR A 455 -43.29 -4.56 -15.69
C THR A 455 -41.96 -4.13 -16.28
N ALA A 456 -41.95 -2.95 -16.92
CA ALA A 456 -40.73 -2.28 -17.32
C ALA A 456 -39.77 -2.18 -16.11
N PRO A 457 -38.47 -2.48 -16.27
CA PRO A 457 -37.53 -2.32 -15.17
C PRO A 457 -37.51 -0.84 -14.79
N SER A 458 -37.58 -0.54 -13.50
CA SER A 458 -37.45 0.82 -12.95
C SER A 458 -36.26 1.53 -13.62
N ALA A 459 -36.53 2.55 -14.44
CA ALA A 459 -35.50 3.30 -15.12
C ALA A 459 -34.62 3.99 -14.07
N ASN A 460 -33.41 3.47 -13.86
CA ASN A 460 -32.44 4.06 -12.95
C ASN A 460 -31.81 5.25 -13.69
N ILE A 461 -32.13 6.47 -13.25
CA ILE A 461 -31.61 7.68 -13.87
C ILE A 461 -30.23 7.97 -13.26
N VAL A 462 -29.21 8.18 -14.11
CA VAL A 462 -27.88 8.58 -13.68
C VAL A 462 -27.96 9.94 -12.98
N ARG A 463 -27.39 10.05 -11.78
CA ARG A 463 -27.39 11.34 -11.04
C ARG A 463 -26.40 12.29 -11.68
N ILE A 464 -26.67 13.59 -11.55
CA ILE A 464 -25.71 14.64 -11.89
C ILE A 464 -24.44 14.41 -11.07
N ASN A 465 -23.27 14.54 -11.71
CA ASN A 465 -22.00 14.30 -11.06
C ASN A 465 -21.74 15.29 -9.91
N ASP A 466 -21.27 14.75 -8.79
CA ASP A 466 -20.71 15.52 -7.68
C ASP A 466 -19.38 14.90 -7.25
N PHE A 467 -18.27 15.55 -7.61
CA PHE A 467 -16.92 15.09 -7.26
C PHE A 467 -16.34 15.80 -6.03
N SER A 468 -17.18 16.44 -5.22
CA SER A 468 -16.74 17.14 -4.01
C SER A 468 -16.07 16.21 -3.00
N ASN A 469 -16.49 14.94 -2.94
CA ASN A 469 -15.83 13.91 -2.15
C ASN A 469 -14.85 13.09 -3.02
N PRO A 470 -13.53 13.28 -2.85
CA PRO A 470 -12.53 12.60 -3.68
C PRO A 470 -12.54 11.07 -3.49
N GLN A 471 -12.92 10.57 -2.30
CA GLN A 471 -12.98 9.12 -2.06
C GLN A 471 -14.11 8.47 -2.85
N MET A 472 -15.30 9.10 -2.85
CA MET A 472 -16.45 8.60 -3.61
C MET A 472 -16.25 8.77 -5.11
N TYR A 473 -15.59 9.85 -5.54
CA TYR A 473 -15.17 10.02 -6.93
C TYR A 473 -14.28 8.87 -7.42
N MET A 474 -13.24 8.49 -6.64
CA MET A 474 -12.36 7.38 -7.01
C MET A 474 -13.13 6.06 -7.15
N ILE A 475 -14.10 5.82 -6.28
CA ILE A 475 -14.97 4.63 -6.33
C ILE A 475 -15.91 4.68 -7.55
N GLN A 476 -16.55 5.82 -7.80
CA GLN A 476 -17.43 6.02 -8.96
C GLN A 476 -16.68 5.80 -10.28
N LYS A 477 -15.40 6.21 -10.33
CA LYS A 477 -14.55 6.06 -11.51
C LYS A 477 -14.15 4.61 -11.80
N THR A 478 -13.73 3.85 -10.79
CA THR A 478 -13.07 2.55 -11.00
C THR A 478 -14.02 1.37 -10.95
N ILE A 479 -15.14 1.44 -10.22
CA ILE A 479 -16.12 0.34 -10.17
C ILE A 479 -16.67 -0.03 -11.57
N PRO A 480 -17.00 0.92 -12.46
CA PRO A 480 -17.40 0.58 -13.82
C PRO A 480 -16.34 -0.25 -14.57
N GLN A 481 -15.05 0.01 -14.34
CA GLN A 481 -13.97 -0.80 -14.92
C GLN A 481 -13.98 -2.22 -14.36
N ALA A 482 -14.21 -2.39 -13.06
CA ALA A 482 -14.36 -3.72 -12.46
C ALA A 482 -15.57 -4.46 -13.05
N ILE A 483 -16.72 -3.80 -13.18
CA ILE A 483 -17.95 -4.38 -13.76
C ILE A 483 -17.71 -4.82 -15.22
N ALA A 484 -16.94 -4.05 -16.00
CA ALA A 484 -16.62 -4.39 -17.38
C ALA A 484 -15.86 -5.72 -17.55
N PHE A 485 -15.13 -6.17 -16.53
CA PHE A 485 -14.45 -7.48 -16.53
C PHE A 485 -15.38 -8.65 -16.22
N GLN A 486 -16.67 -8.43 -15.98
CA GLN A 486 -17.63 -9.49 -15.74
C GLN A 486 -17.81 -10.35 -17.01
N ARG A 487 -17.89 -11.66 -16.84
CA ARG A 487 -18.06 -12.65 -17.90
C ARG A 487 -19.12 -13.67 -17.52
N ASN A 488 -19.97 -14.02 -18.50
CA ASN A 488 -20.93 -15.13 -18.40
C ASN A 488 -20.23 -16.48 -18.57
N LYS A 489 -20.99 -17.58 -18.49
CA LYS A 489 -20.50 -18.96 -18.72
C LYS A 489 -19.71 -19.11 -20.02
N ASP A 490 -20.14 -18.42 -21.07
CA ASP A 490 -19.51 -18.44 -22.40
C ASP A 490 -18.28 -17.51 -22.53
N ARG A 491 -17.82 -16.93 -21.41
CA ARG A 491 -16.74 -15.92 -21.37
C ARG A 491 -17.02 -14.66 -22.18
N VAL A 492 -18.30 -14.33 -22.38
CA VAL A 492 -18.76 -13.10 -23.03
C VAL A 492 -19.24 -12.11 -21.96
N CYS A 493 -19.01 -10.81 -22.17
CA CYS A 493 -19.56 -9.78 -21.31
C CYS A 493 -21.10 -9.79 -21.34
N PRO A 494 -21.80 -9.76 -20.18
CA PRO A 494 -23.25 -9.73 -20.18
C PRO A 494 -23.81 -8.48 -20.89
N PRO A 495 -24.87 -8.60 -21.70
CA PRO A 495 -25.45 -7.44 -22.39
C PRO A 495 -25.99 -6.38 -21.42
N GLU A 496 -26.40 -6.77 -20.20
CA GLU A 496 -26.79 -5.83 -19.15
C GLU A 496 -25.63 -4.89 -18.77
N VAL A 497 -24.40 -5.40 -18.71
CA VAL A 497 -23.20 -4.61 -18.37
C VAL A 497 -22.89 -3.60 -19.47
N ILE A 498 -22.96 -4.04 -20.73
CA ILE A 498 -22.73 -3.17 -21.89
C ILE A 498 -23.76 -2.02 -21.91
N ASN A 499 -25.05 -2.34 -21.77
CA ASN A 499 -26.10 -1.34 -21.72
C ASN A 499 -25.91 -0.38 -20.54
N PHE A 500 -25.53 -0.89 -19.38
CA PHE A 500 -25.23 -0.06 -18.21
C PHE A 500 -24.08 0.92 -18.47
N LEU A 501 -22.97 0.49 -19.09
CA LEU A 501 -21.87 1.40 -19.44
C LEU A 501 -22.29 2.44 -20.49
N PHE A 502 -23.10 2.06 -21.48
CA PHE A 502 -23.65 3.01 -22.45
C PHE A 502 -24.56 4.05 -21.78
N GLU A 503 -25.41 3.64 -20.84
CA GLU A 503 -26.24 4.55 -20.06
C GLU A 503 -25.40 5.55 -19.27
N LEU A 504 -24.32 5.10 -18.62
CA LEU A 504 -23.41 6.00 -17.89
C LEU A 504 -22.75 7.03 -18.80
N ILE A 505 -22.32 6.64 -20.01
CA ILE A 505 -21.69 7.55 -20.96
C ILE A 505 -22.71 8.53 -21.54
N HIS A 506 -23.88 8.01 -21.94
CA HIS A 506 -24.92 8.81 -22.62
C HIS A 506 -25.55 9.85 -21.69
N TYR A 507 -25.81 9.48 -20.43
CA TYR A 507 -26.45 10.36 -19.44
C TYR A 507 -25.45 11.08 -18.52
N ASN A 508 -24.17 11.10 -18.87
CA ASN A 508 -23.15 11.78 -18.06
C ASN A 508 -23.33 13.31 -18.07
N GLU A 509 -23.82 13.87 -16.97
CA GLU A 509 -24.02 15.31 -16.80
C GLU A 509 -23.08 15.90 -15.74
N ASN A 510 -22.21 16.83 -16.18
CA ASN A 510 -21.21 17.48 -15.31
C ASN A 510 -21.39 19.00 -15.17
N SER A 511 -22.49 19.56 -15.69
CA SER A 511 -22.71 21.01 -15.80
C SER A 511 -22.70 21.75 -14.45
N LYS A 512 -23.12 21.09 -13.36
CA LYS A 512 -23.17 21.67 -12.01
C LYS A 512 -21.95 21.34 -11.16
N ASN A 513 -21.05 20.49 -11.65
CA ASN A 513 -19.89 20.04 -10.90
C ASN A 513 -18.74 21.05 -11.06
N ARG A 514 -18.03 21.31 -9.96
CA ARG A 514 -16.85 22.19 -9.98
C ARG A 514 -15.64 21.53 -10.63
N PHE A 515 -15.60 20.20 -10.64
CA PHE A 515 -14.47 19.41 -11.08
C PHE A 515 -14.66 18.90 -12.51
N SER A 516 -13.55 18.63 -13.20
CA SER A 516 -13.54 18.06 -14.55
C SER A 516 -13.88 16.57 -14.51
N ASP A 517 -14.73 16.13 -15.42
CA ASP A 517 -15.09 14.73 -15.63
C ASP A 517 -14.24 14.02 -16.70
N ALA A 518 -13.19 14.66 -17.21
CA ALA A 518 -12.35 14.10 -18.27
C ALA A 518 -11.78 12.71 -17.89
N PHE A 519 -11.25 12.56 -16.67
CA PHE A 519 -10.72 11.29 -16.19
C PHE A 519 -11.82 10.24 -15.92
N TYR A 520 -13.01 10.69 -15.51
CA TYR A 520 -14.16 9.81 -15.36
C TYR A 520 -14.60 9.24 -16.71
N ARG A 521 -14.76 10.10 -17.72
CA ARG A 521 -15.09 9.69 -19.10
C ARG A 521 -14.04 8.77 -19.69
N SER A 522 -12.75 9.11 -19.53
CA SER A 522 -11.64 8.23 -19.96
C SER A 522 -11.78 6.83 -19.35
N SER A 523 -12.05 6.76 -18.04
CA SER A 523 -12.24 5.49 -17.33
C SER A 523 -13.43 4.68 -17.87
N LEU A 524 -14.53 5.35 -18.23
CA LEU A 524 -15.69 4.69 -18.83
C LEU A 524 -15.41 4.18 -20.26
N ILE A 525 -14.62 4.92 -21.04
CA ILE A 525 -14.18 4.49 -22.37
C ILE A 525 -13.25 3.28 -22.23
N ASP A 526 -12.30 3.31 -21.29
CA ASP A 526 -11.44 2.16 -20.99
C ASP A 526 -12.27 0.95 -20.53
N ALA A 527 -13.32 1.18 -19.72
CA ALA A 527 -14.24 0.12 -19.32
C ALA A 527 -14.96 -0.50 -20.52
N LEU A 528 -15.45 0.31 -21.46
CA LEU A 528 -16.05 -0.17 -22.70
C LEU A 528 -15.05 -0.96 -23.57
N GLY A 529 -13.79 -0.55 -23.60
CA GLY A 529 -12.73 -1.31 -24.28
C GLY A 529 -12.43 -2.68 -23.65
N ASN A 530 -12.80 -2.87 -22.38
CA ASN A 530 -12.61 -4.12 -21.64
C ASN A 530 -13.84 -5.06 -21.65
N THR A 531 -15.00 -4.62 -22.13
CA THR A 531 -16.18 -5.48 -22.35
C THR A 531 -16.00 -6.33 -23.59
#